data_AF-A0A6G2K763-F1
#
_entry.id   AF-A0A6G2K763-F1
#
_cell.length_a   1.000
_cell.length_b   1.000
_cell.length_c   1.000
_cell.angle_alpha   90.00
_cell.angle_beta   90.00
_cell.angle_gamma   90.00
#
_symmetry.space_group_name_H-M   'P 1'
#
loop_
_entity.id
_entity.type
_entity.pdbx_description
1 polymer ?
#
loop_
_entity_poly.entity_id
_entity_poly.type
_entity_poly.pdbx_seq_one_letter_code
_entity_poly.pdbx_strand_id
1 'polypeptide(L)'
;MASPLRNIIYDKIIDAGSMTDEELSKSLSKDGHTVSVDMLNKILLGLEIAGIINVTWFTKDIRKIEVAEMEEDETDIEDKKMREREYEASFPGAVDH
;
A
#
# COMPACT_ATOMS: atom_id res chain seq x y z
N MET A 1 17.92 8.46 -1.96
CA MET A 1 17.89 7.47 -3.05
C MET A 1 17.11 6.27 -2.53
N ALA A 2 15.98 5.92 -3.16
CA ALA A 2 15.23 4.72 -2.77
C ALA A 2 16.06 3.47 -3.13
N SER A 3 16.21 2.54 -2.18
CA SER A 3 16.89 1.27 -2.45
C SER A 3 16.05 0.45 -3.43
N PRO A 4 16.60 -0.10 -4.53
CA PRO A 4 15.85 -0.94 -5.47
C PRO A 4 15.10 -2.09 -4.77
N LEU A 5 15.68 -2.62 -3.69
CA LEU A 5 15.08 -3.70 -2.92
C LEU A 5 13.82 -3.27 -2.16
N ARG A 6 13.75 -2.02 -1.69
CA ARG A 6 12.56 -1.48 -1.02
C ARG A 6 11.37 -1.48 -1.98
N ASN A 7 11.60 -1.10 -3.25
CA ASN A 7 10.54 -1.05 -4.25
C ASN A 7 10.03 -2.46 -4.56
N ILE A 8 10.93 -3.43 -4.76
CA ILE A 8 10.54 -4.83 -5.02
C ILE A 8 9.71 -5.40 -3.87
N ILE A 9 10.09 -5.13 -2.62
CA ILE A 9 9.33 -5.56 -1.44
C ILE A 9 7.96 -4.88 -1.39
N TYR A 10 7.92 -3.58 -1.64
CA TYR A 10 6.69 -2.80 -1.67
C TYR A 10 5.72 -3.35 -2.74
N ASP A 11 6.19 -3.53 -3.97
CA ASP A 11 5.38 -4.02 -5.10
C ASP A 11 4.79 -5.40 -4.76
N LYS A 12 5.58 -6.30 -4.18
CA LYS A 12 5.10 -7.62 -3.73
C LYS A 12 3.98 -7.54 -2.69
N ILE A 13 4.07 -6.62 -1.73
CA ILE A 13 3.05 -6.45 -0.68
C ILE A 13 1.77 -5.87 -1.30
N ILE A 14 1.90 -4.88 -2.19
CA ILE A 14 0.75 -4.27 -2.88
C ILE A 14 0.04 -5.28 -3.78
N ASP A 15 0.79 -6.04 -4.57
CA ASP A 15 0.25 -7.06 -5.48
C ASP A 15 -0.48 -8.18 -4.71
N ALA A 16 0.00 -8.53 -3.52
CA ALA A 16 -0.63 -9.53 -2.66
C ALA A 16 -1.83 -8.97 -1.87
N GLY A 17 -1.83 -7.67 -1.56
CA GLY A 17 -2.76 -7.00 -0.64
C GLY A 17 -2.56 -7.36 0.84
N SER A 18 -2.36 -8.65 1.13
CA SER A 18 -2.11 -9.21 2.45
C SER A 18 -1.20 -10.44 2.32
N MET A 19 -0.12 -10.50 3.09
CA MET A 19 0.75 -11.69 3.13
C MET A 19 1.49 -11.83 4.46
N THR A 20 2.04 -13.02 4.73
CA THR A 20 2.93 -13.23 5.88
C THR A 20 4.38 -12.85 5.56
N ASP A 21 5.15 -12.54 6.59
CA ASP A 21 6.59 -12.29 6.45
C ASP A 21 7.37 -13.51 5.91
N GLU A 22 6.93 -14.73 6.22
CA GLU A 22 7.44 -15.95 5.60
C GLU A 22 7.15 -16.03 4.09
N GLU A 23 5.91 -15.74 3.68
CA GLU A 23 5.52 -15.75 2.26
C GLU A 23 6.29 -14.71 1.48
N LEU A 24 6.48 -13.52 2.06
CA LEU A 24 7.29 -12.45 1.48
C LEU A 24 8.73 -12.90 1.28
N SER A 25 9.34 -13.50 2.30
CA SER A 25 10.72 -14.02 2.23
C SER A 25 10.86 -15.12 1.17
N LYS A 26 9.91 -16.06 1.10
CA LYS A 26 9.86 -17.12 0.07
C LYS A 26 9.69 -16.53 -1.32
N SER A 27 8.83 -15.52 -1.48
CA SER A 27 8.58 -14.83 -2.75
C SER A 27 9.82 -14.10 -3.26
N LEU A 28 10.54 -13.38 -2.38
CA LEU A 28 11.81 -12.75 -2.71
C LEU A 28 12.88 -13.77 -3.12
N SER A 29 12.98 -14.88 -2.39
CA SER A 29 13.95 -15.94 -2.67
C SER A 29 13.71 -16.62 -4.02
N LYS A 30 12.44 -16.83 -4.41
CA LYS A 30 12.06 -17.37 -5.72
C LYS A 30 12.51 -16.48 -6.88
N ASP A 31 12.49 -15.17 -6.67
CA ASP A 31 12.91 -14.18 -7.67
C ASP A 31 14.42 -13.91 -7.65
N GLY A 32 15.18 -14.68 -6.86
CA GLY A 32 16.63 -14.55 -6.75
C GLY A 32 17.09 -13.41 -5.85
N HIS A 33 16.20 -12.80 -5.06
CA HIS A 33 16.54 -11.77 -4.10
C HIS A 33 16.85 -12.39 -2.73
N THR A 34 18.13 -12.55 -2.42
CA THR A 34 18.57 -12.96 -1.08
C THR A 34 18.57 -11.73 -0.15
N VAL A 35 17.64 -11.71 0.81
CA VAL A 35 17.51 -10.62 1.79
C VAL A 35 17.68 -11.20 3.19
N SER A 36 18.52 -10.56 4.03
CA SER A 36 18.64 -10.95 5.43
C SER A 36 17.38 -10.53 6.21
N VAL A 37 17.05 -11.28 7.27
CA VAL A 37 15.92 -10.97 8.13
C VAL A 37 16.03 -9.56 8.73
N ASP A 38 17.23 -9.13 9.13
CA ASP A 38 17.48 -7.79 9.65
C ASP A 38 17.19 -6.69 8.61
N MET A 39 17.60 -6.90 7.35
CA MET A 39 17.34 -5.96 6.27
C MET A 39 15.83 -5.90 5.94
N LEU A 40 15.18 -7.07 5.88
CA LEU A 40 13.73 -7.13 5.65
C LEU A 40 12.97 -6.38 6.74
N ASN A 41 13.34 -6.58 8.00
CA ASN A 41 12.73 -5.89 9.14
C ASN A 41 12.93 -4.37 9.06
N LYS A 42 14.12 -3.89 8.68
CA LYS A 42 14.37 -2.45 8.49
C LYS A 42 13.51 -1.84 7.39
N ILE A 43 13.32 -2.57 6.28
CA ILE A 43 12.49 -2.12 5.17
C ILE A 43 11.02 -2.09 5.59
N LEU A 44 10.51 -3.14 6.22
CA LEU A 44 9.12 -3.21 6.70
C LEU A 44 8.84 -2.11 7.72
N LEU A 45 9.73 -1.91 8.70
CA LEU A 45 9.62 -0.81 9.66
C LEU A 45 9.56 0.56 8.97
N GLY A 46 10.39 0.78 7.95
CA GLY A 46 10.38 2.03 7.19
C GLY A 46 9.10 2.25 6.38
N LEU A 47 8.47 1.18 5.88
CA LEU A 47 7.18 1.24 5.20
C LEU A 47 6.02 1.46 6.18
N GLU A 48 6.08 0.84 7.36
CA GLU A 48 5.09 0.98 8.43
C GLU A 48 5.11 2.39 9.03
N ILE A 49 6.29 2.94 9.33
CA ILE A 49 6.44 4.34 9.79
C ILE A 49 5.90 5.34 8.76
N ALA A 50 6.01 5.01 7.47
CA ALA A 50 5.49 5.84 6.39
C ALA A 50 3.96 5.73 6.22
N GLY A 51 3.28 4.87 6.98
CA GLY A 51 1.84 4.64 6.88
C GLY A 51 1.42 3.90 5.61
N ILE A 52 2.34 3.15 4.98
CA ILE A 52 2.09 2.47 3.71
C ILE A 52 1.56 1.03 3.95
N ILE A 53 2.01 0.40 5.03
CA ILE A 53 1.64 -0.96 5.41
C ILE A 53 1.36 -1.02 6.91
N ASN A 54 0.61 -2.04 7.33
CA ASN A 54 0.45 -2.44 8.71
C ASN A 54 1.11 -3.80 8.95
N VAL A 55 1.87 -3.95 10.04
CA VAL A 55 2.47 -5.22 10.43
C VAL A 55 1.89 -5.67 11.77
N THR A 56 1.23 -6.83 11.79
CA THR A 56 0.57 -7.37 12.99
C THR A 56 1.02 -8.79 13.30
N TRP A 57 0.98 -9.19 14.56
CA TRP A 57 1.20 -10.58 14.94
C TRP A 57 0.00 -11.43 14.53
N PHE A 58 0.21 -12.40 13.65
CA PHE A 58 -0.82 -13.38 13.28
C PHE A 58 -0.78 -14.59 14.23
N THR A 59 0.42 -15.04 14.55
CA THR A 59 0.70 -16.03 15.60
C THR A 59 1.90 -15.56 16.42
N LYS A 60 2.41 -16.39 17.36
CA LYS A 60 3.59 -16.05 18.16
C LYS A 60 4.85 -15.81 17.31
N ASP A 61 4.94 -16.47 16.15
CA ASP A 61 6.16 -16.51 15.34
C ASP A 61 5.95 -15.97 13.92
N ILE A 62 4.70 -15.67 13.52
CA ILE A 62 4.34 -15.22 12.17
C ILE A 62 3.70 -13.84 12.25
N ARG A 63 4.17 -12.92 11.39
CA ARG A 63 3.57 -11.60 11.22
C ARG A 63 2.79 -11.55 9.92
N LYS A 64 1.62 -10.91 9.98
CA LYS A 64 0.84 -10.53 8.80
C LYS A 64 1.21 -9.10 8.41
N ILE A 65 1.38 -8.89 7.12
CA ILE A 65 1.72 -7.62 6.49
C ILE A 65 0.58 -7.30 5.53
N GLU A 66 -0.04 -6.15 5.72
CA GLU A 66 -1.19 -5.70 4.93
C GLU A 66 -0.93 -4.29 4.43
N VAL A 67 -1.43 -3.96 3.24
CA VAL A 67 -1.41 -2.58 2.75
C VAL A 67 -2.25 -1.74 3.70
N ALA A 68 -1.73 -0.59 4.13
CA ALA A 68 -2.50 0.32 4.96
C ALA A 68 -3.70 0.81 4.14
N GLU A 69 -4.89 0.76 4.74
CA GLU A 69 -6.04 1.46 4.19
C GLU A 69 -5.67 2.94 4.19
N MET A 70 -5.52 3.55 3.00
CA MET A 70 -5.48 4.99 2.92
C MET A 70 -6.85 5.46 3.41
N GLU A 71 -6.92 6.02 4.61
CA GLU A 71 -8.03 6.89 4.96
C GLU A 71 -8.00 7.99 3.90
N GLU A 72 -8.86 7.90 2.88
CA GLU A 72 -9.17 9.05 2.05
C GLU A 72 -9.76 10.06 3.02
N ASP A 73 -8.97 11.07 3.39
CA ASP A 73 -9.42 12.15 4.27
C ASP A 73 -10.78 12.64 3.75
N GLU A 74 -11.77 12.78 4.64
CA GLU A 74 -13.14 13.19 4.24
C GLU A 74 -13.12 14.47 3.39
N THR A 75 -12.13 15.34 3.61
CA THR A 75 -11.88 16.56 2.84
C THR A 75 -11.47 16.28 1.40
N ASP A 76 -10.65 15.25 1.13
CA ASP A 76 -10.23 14.89 -0.23
C ASP A 76 -11.40 14.30 -1.03
N ILE A 77 -12.29 13.55 -0.38
CA ILE A 77 -13.54 13.05 -0.96
C ILE A 77 -14.49 14.21 -1.29
N GLU A 78 -14.64 15.16 -0.37
CA GLU A 78 -15.55 16.30 -0.54
C GLU A 78 -15.04 17.28 -1.62
N ASP A 79 -13.73 17.54 -1.67
CA ASP A 79 -13.09 18.36 -2.71
C ASP A 79 -13.24 17.72 -4.10
N LYS A 80 -13.11 16.40 -4.19
CA LYS A 80 -13.33 15.67 -5.44
C LYS A 80 -14.80 15.75 -5.88
N LYS A 81 -15.75 15.53 -4.96
CA LYS A 81 -17.19 15.64 -5.23
C LYS A 81 -17.60 17.07 -5.62
N MET A 82 -17.02 18.09 -5.00
CA MET A 82 -17.28 19.48 -5.30
C MET A 82 -16.80 19.82 -6.72
N ARG A 83 -15.59 19.40 -7.09
CA ARG A 83 -15.06 19.56 -8.46
C ARG A 83 -15.88 18.82 -9.51
N GLU A 84 -16.32 17.60 -9.23
CA GLU A 84 -17.19 16.83 -10.14
C GLU A 84 -18.53 17.56 -10.34
N ARG A 85 -19.15 18.08 -9.28
CA ARG A 85 -20.39 18.87 -9.35
C ARG A 85 -20.21 20.16 -10.16
N GLU A 86 -19.11 20.88 -9.95
CA GLU A 86 -18.80 22.10 -10.72
C GLU A 86 -18.54 21.79 -12.20
N TYR A 87 -17.89 20.67 -12.49
CA TYR A 87 -17.68 20.20 -13.86
C TYR A 87 -19.01 19.84 -14.54
N GLU A 88 -19.88 19.07 -13.89
CA GLU A 88 -21.22 18.74 -14.39
C GLU A 88 -22.08 20.00 -14.60
N ALA A 89 -22.04 20.95 -13.66
CA ALA A 89 -22.75 22.22 -13.75
C ALA A 89 -22.21 23.13 -14.88
N SER A 90 -20.97 22.90 -15.34
CA SER A 90 -20.35 23.64 -16.44
C SER A 90 -20.74 23.13 -17.84
N PHE A 91 -21.57 22.08 -17.93
CA PHE A 91 -22.19 21.62 -19.18
C PHE A 91 -23.68 22.00 -19.22
N PRO A 92 -24.04 23.19 -19.76
CA PRO A 92 -25.41 23.61 -19.91
C PRO A 92 -26.00 22.90 -21.14
N GLY A 93 -26.46 21.66 -20.95
CA GLY A 93 -27.05 20.86 -22.04
C GLY A 93 -27.45 19.42 -21.69
N ALA A 94 -27.24 18.95 -20.45
CA ALA A 94 -27.62 17.59 -20.03
C ALA A 94 -28.97 17.52 -19.28
N VAL A 95 -29.80 18.56 -19.38
CA VAL A 95 -31.18 18.56 -18.85
C VAL A 95 -32.16 18.91 -19.97
N ASP A 96 -32.28 18.03 -20.96
CA ASP A 96 -33.46 18.02 -21.84
C ASP A 96 -34.38 16.86 -21.44
N HIS A 97 -35.53 17.25 -20.87
CA HIS A 97 -36.86 16.61 -20.79
C HIS A 97 -37.05 15.14 -20.40
#